data_AF-A0A839GRP1-F1
#
_entry.id   AF-A0A839GRP1-F1
#
_cell.length_a   1.000
_cell.length_b   1.000
_cell.length_c   1.000
_cell.angle_alpha   90.00
_cell.angle_beta   90.00
_cell.angle_gamma   90.00
#
_symmetry.space_group_name_H-M   'P 1'
#
loop_
_entity.id
_entity.type
_entity.pdbx_description
1 polymer ?
#
loop_
_entity_poly.entity_id
_entity_poly.type
_entity_poly.pdbx_seq_one_letter_code
_entity_poly.pdbx_strand_id
1 'polypeptide(L)'
;MHYQDNLYELGSDEIFHIIHLVGNPKEGILYCYVDYFCTYKYLVLLDEEYKGEELTETYCYDLINNQTLNRRVNLDYNKNTLIDFFINKDKKPFDRVKKAFDHAISIGLKRQDDFHRAELLDEAVKDSLGSLPENTILTKVILDKAANEVVNKIMPYIFRKNEKQ
;
A
#
# COMPACT_ATOMS: atom_id res chain seq x y z
N MET A 1 -14.88 -1.51 -13.50
CA MET A 1 -14.94 -2.70 -12.61
C MET A 1 -16.13 -2.46 -11.72
N HIS A 2 -17.04 -3.43 -11.64
CA HIS A 2 -18.29 -3.25 -10.92
C HIS A 2 -18.17 -3.81 -9.52
N TYR A 3 -18.05 -2.89 -8.59
CA TYR A 3 -18.21 -3.10 -7.17
C TYR A 3 -18.76 -1.76 -6.62
N GLN A 4 -19.53 -1.84 -5.54
CA GLN A 4 -20.01 -0.67 -4.83
C GLN A 4 -18.84 0.15 -4.29
N ASP A 5 -19.02 1.46 -4.21
CA ASP A 5 -18.05 2.33 -3.56
C ASP A 5 -18.07 2.12 -2.03
N ASN A 6 -17.01 2.55 -1.35
CA ASN A 6 -16.91 2.51 0.13
C ASN A 6 -17.02 1.11 0.75
N LEU A 7 -16.42 0.10 0.11
CA LEU A 7 -16.32 -1.27 0.63
C LEU A 7 -15.63 -1.35 1.99
N TYR A 8 -14.72 -0.41 2.25
CA TYR A 8 -13.95 -0.30 3.48
C TYR A 8 -13.41 1.14 3.57
N GLU A 9 -12.96 1.53 4.74
CA GLU A 9 -12.22 2.78 4.94
C GLU A 9 -10.74 2.57 4.59
N LEU A 10 -10.19 3.49 3.79
CA LEU A 10 -8.79 3.51 3.37
C LEU A 10 -8.06 4.65 4.06
N GLY A 11 -7.08 4.34 4.91
CA GLY A 11 -6.20 5.33 5.52
C GLY A 11 -5.24 5.95 4.50
N SER A 12 -4.75 7.16 4.82
CA SER A 12 -3.87 7.95 3.95
C SER A 12 -2.49 7.32 3.70
N ASP A 13 -2.01 6.49 4.63
CA ASP A 13 -0.71 5.82 4.56
C ASP A 13 -0.86 4.29 4.53
N GLU A 14 -2.03 3.78 4.10
CA GLU A 14 -2.30 2.36 4.01
C GLU A 14 -2.21 1.85 2.57
N ILE A 15 -1.51 0.73 2.39
CA ILE A 15 -1.59 -0.11 1.20
C ILE A 15 -1.77 -1.54 1.67
N PHE A 16 -2.80 -2.22 1.17
CA PHE A 16 -3.10 -3.59 1.55
C PHE A 16 -3.55 -4.45 0.37
N HIS A 17 -3.62 -5.74 0.66
CA HIS A 17 -4.39 -6.69 -0.12
C HIS A 17 -5.60 -7.15 0.68
N ILE A 18 -6.74 -7.31 0.01
CA ILE A 18 -7.94 -7.89 0.61
C ILE A 18 -8.40 -9.06 -0.25
N ILE A 19 -8.74 -10.16 0.43
CA ILE A 19 -9.52 -11.27 -0.10
C ILE A 19 -10.74 -11.37 0.81
N HIS A 20 -11.93 -11.15 0.26
CA HIS A 20 -13.18 -11.26 1.00
C HIS A 20 -14.08 -12.28 0.31
N LEU A 21 -14.25 -13.43 0.95
CA LEU A 21 -14.98 -14.59 0.44
C LEU A 21 -16.39 -14.60 1.04
N VAL A 22 -17.40 -14.75 0.18
CA VAL A 22 -18.80 -14.85 0.58
C VAL A 22 -19.43 -16.06 -0.08
N GLY A 23 -19.89 -17.00 0.73
CA GLY A 23 -20.72 -18.14 0.32
C GLY A 23 -22.14 -17.95 0.85
N ASN A 24 -23.09 -17.78 -0.06
CA ASN A 24 -24.51 -17.64 0.28
C ASN A 24 -25.31 -18.80 -0.37
N PRO A 25 -25.59 -19.89 0.38
CA PRO A 25 -26.34 -21.02 -0.14
C PRO A 25 -27.82 -20.72 -0.40
N LYS A 26 -28.40 -19.67 0.22
CA LYS A 26 -29.80 -19.27 -0.02
C LYS A 26 -29.97 -18.70 -1.43
N GLU A 27 -29.00 -17.88 -1.84
CA GLU A 27 -28.91 -17.35 -3.21
C GLU A 27 -28.23 -18.36 -4.16
N GLY A 28 -27.55 -19.37 -3.61
CA GLY A 28 -26.81 -20.37 -4.38
C GLY A 28 -25.57 -19.80 -5.03
N ILE A 29 -24.86 -18.86 -4.39
CA ILE A 29 -23.69 -18.19 -4.99
C ILE A 29 -22.48 -18.20 -4.04
N LEU A 30 -21.31 -18.44 -4.62
CA LEU A 30 -20.01 -18.27 -3.97
C LEU A 30 -19.20 -17.29 -4.81
N TYR A 31 -18.74 -16.23 -4.18
CA TYR A 31 -17.93 -15.22 -4.84
C TYR A 31 -16.85 -14.67 -3.91
N CYS A 32 -15.83 -14.08 -4.52
CA CYS A 32 -14.74 -13.44 -3.81
C CYS A 32 -14.54 -12.02 -4.34
N TYR A 33 -14.46 -11.06 -3.43
CA TYR A 33 -13.89 -9.76 -3.73
C TYR A 33 -12.38 -9.79 -3.49
N VAL A 34 -11.63 -9.29 -4.45
CA VAL A 34 -10.17 -9.22 -4.40
C VAL A 34 -9.74 -7.78 -4.62
N ASP A 35 -8.87 -7.29 -3.75
CA ASP A 35 -8.20 -6.01 -3.85
C ASP A 35 -6.69 -6.20 -3.84
N TYR A 36 -6.03 -5.81 -4.93
CA TYR A 36 -4.59 -5.79 -5.04
C TYR A 36 -4.01 -4.38 -4.92
N PHE A 37 -3.19 -4.16 -3.87
CA PHE A 37 -2.43 -2.93 -3.62
C PHE A 37 -3.33 -1.70 -3.48
N CYS A 38 -4.59 -1.87 -3.08
CA CYS A 38 -5.64 -0.86 -3.15
C CYS A 38 -5.93 -0.34 -4.59
N THR A 39 -5.34 -0.93 -5.64
CA THR A 39 -5.37 -0.45 -7.05
C THR A 39 -6.22 -1.30 -7.98
N TYR A 40 -6.10 -2.63 -7.88
CA TYR A 40 -6.72 -3.59 -8.77
C TYR A 40 -7.81 -4.34 -8.02
N LYS A 41 -9.06 -3.97 -8.26
CA LYS A 41 -10.21 -4.44 -7.49
C LYS A 41 -11.20 -5.17 -8.39
N TYR A 42 -11.54 -6.40 -8.04
CA TYR A 42 -12.47 -7.17 -8.87
C TYR A 42 -13.23 -8.19 -8.05
N LEU A 43 -14.37 -8.61 -8.61
CA LEU A 43 -15.16 -9.72 -8.12
C LEU A 43 -14.81 -10.95 -8.95
N VAL A 44 -14.75 -12.09 -8.28
CA VAL A 44 -14.56 -13.41 -8.87
C VAL A 44 -15.79 -14.24 -8.51
N LEU A 45 -16.49 -14.70 -9.53
CA LEU A 45 -17.52 -15.72 -9.37
C LEU A 45 -16.84 -17.08 -9.24
N LEU A 46 -17.09 -17.79 -8.15
CA LEU A 46 -16.48 -19.09 -7.88
C LEU A 46 -17.47 -20.23 -8.14
N ASP A 47 -18.75 -20.04 -7.76
CA ASP A 47 -19.82 -21.01 -7.98
C ASP A 47 -21.19 -20.30 -8.08
N GLU A 48 -22.00 -20.65 -9.07
CA GLU A 48 -23.35 -20.11 -9.32
C GLU A 48 -24.47 -21.03 -8.83
N GLU A 49 -24.12 -22.22 -8.33
CA GLU A 49 -25.01 -23.21 -7.75
C GLU A 49 -24.51 -23.67 -6.37
N TYR A 50 -23.90 -22.76 -5.62
CA TYR A 50 -23.26 -23.06 -4.34
C TYR A 50 -24.24 -23.66 -3.32
N LYS A 51 -23.93 -24.86 -2.82
CA LYS A 51 -24.73 -25.60 -1.83
C LYS A 51 -23.98 -25.87 -0.53
N GLY A 52 -22.85 -25.19 -0.32
CA GLY A 52 -22.05 -25.32 0.89
C GLY A 52 -22.63 -24.55 2.09
N GLU A 53 -21.79 -24.32 3.09
CA GLU A 53 -22.16 -23.57 4.30
C GLU A 53 -22.21 -22.06 4.04
N GLU A 54 -23.08 -21.34 4.75
CA GLU A 54 -23.09 -19.87 4.75
C GLU A 54 -21.79 -19.36 5.40
N LEU A 55 -21.00 -18.58 4.66
CA LEU A 55 -19.70 -18.10 5.14
C LEU A 55 -19.39 -16.69 4.64
N THR A 56 -18.69 -15.93 5.48
CA THR A 56 -18.15 -14.61 5.17
C THR A 56 -16.80 -14.47 5.84
N GLU A 57 -15.73 -14.60 5.06
CA GLU A 57 -14.36 -14.60 5.56
C GLU A 57 -13.54 -13.50 4.91
N THR A 58 -12.72 -12.81 5.71
CA THR A 58 -11.88 -11.71 5.21
C THR A 58 -10.44 -11.91 5.61
N TYR A 59 -9.56 -11.94 4.61
CA TYR A 59 -8.13 -11.78 4.78
C TYR A 59 -7.74 -10.38 4.33
N CYS A 60 -7.07 -9.63 5.21
CA CYS A 60 -6.50 -8.33 4.90
C CYS A 60 -5.05 -8.30 5.36
N TYR A 61 -4.13 -7.91 4.46
CA TYR A 61 -2.71 -7.83 4.77
C TYR A 61 -2.16 -6.45 4.44
N ASP A 62 -1.59 -5.81 5.45
CA ASP A 62 -0.92 -4.52 5.36
C ASP A 62 0.49 -4.69 4.80
N LEU A 63 0.73 -4.11 3.63
CA LEU A 63 2.01 -4.16 2.94
C LEU A 63 3.02 -3.15 3.45
N ILE A 64 2.55 -2.13 4.18
CA ILE A 64 3.39 -1.08 4.73
C ILE A 64 4.04 -1.56 6.03
N ASN A 65 3.25 -2.22 6.88
CA ASN A 65 3.68 -2.69 8.20
C ASN A 65 3.92 -4.21 8.26
N ASN A 66 3.71 -4.94 7.16
CA ASN A 66 3.90 -6.39 7.05
C ASN A 66 3.14 -7.19 8.12
N GLN A 67 1.83 -6.94 8.24
CA GLN A 67 0.98 -7.59 9.24
C GLN A 67 -0.43 -7.86 8.70
N THR A 68 -1.06 -8.90 9.22
CA THR A 68 -2.49 -9.15 8.99
C THR A 68 -3.32 -8.16 9.78
N LEU A 69 -4.38 -7.64 9.15
CA LEU A 69 -5.32 -6.72 9.77
C LEU A 69 -6.71 -7.36 9.83
N ASN A 70 -7.44 -7.07 10.91
CA ASN A 70 -8.87 -7.35 10.96
C ASN A 70 -9.62 -6.16 10.32
N ARG A 71 -10.02 -6.33 9.06
CA ARG A 71 -10.69 -5.30 8.25
C ARG A 71 -12.12 -5.73 7.98
N ARG A 72 -13.09 -4.91 8.36
CA ARG A 72 -14.47 -5.10 7.94
C ARG A 72 -14.62 -4.67 6.48
N VAL A 73 -15.12 -5.57 5.65
CA VAL A 73 -15.52 -5.26 4.28
C VAL A 73 -17.04 -5.29 4.22
N ASN A 74 -17.62 -4.17 3.83
CA ASN A 74 -19.06 -4.04 3.63
C ASN A 74 -19.35 -4.46 2.20
N LEU A 75 -19.85 -5.68 2.02
CA LEU A 75 -20.32 -6.26 0.76
C LEU A 75 -21.65 -6.94 1.02
N ASP A 76 -22.69 -6.53 0.28
CA ASP A 76 -24.02 -7.11 0.37
C ASP A 76 -24.65 -7.13 -1.02
N TYR A 77 -24.27 -8.11 -1.82
CA TYR A 77 -24.82 -8.29 -3.16
C TYR A 77 -25.71 -9.53 -3.18
N ASN A 78 -26.93 -9.36 -3.70
CA ASN A 78 -27.74 -10.51 -4.12
C ASN A 78 -27.21 -11.10 -5.44
N LYS A 79 -27.69 -12.31 -5.79
CA LYS A 79 -27.25 -13.01 -7.00
C LYS A 79 -27.45 -12.21 -8.28
N ASN A 80 -28.58 -11.55 -8.42
CA ASN A 80 -28.91 -10.79 -9.64
C ASN A 80 -27.94 -9.62 -9.84
N THR A 81 -27.59 -8.90 -8.77
CA THR A 81 -26.59 -7.81 -8.81
C THR A 81 -25.21 -8.33 -9.20
N LEU A 82 -24.79 -9.48 -8.65
CA LEU A 82 -23.51 -10.10 -9.00
C LEU A 82 -23.46 -10.51 -10.48
N ILE A 83 -24.50 -11.20 -10.96
CA ILE A 83 -24.61 -11.62 -12.36
C ILE A 83 -24.57 -10.40 -13.28
N ASP A 84 -25.27 -9.32 -12.95
CA ASP A 84 -25.23 -8.06 -13.70
C ASP A 84 -23.80 -7.52 -13.78
N PHE A 85 -23.06 -7.49 -12.67
CA PHE A 85 -21.67 -7.05 -12.64
C PHE A 85 -20.73 -7.90 -13.50
N PHE A 86 -21.00 -9.20 -13.63
CA PHE A 86 -20.19 -10.11 -14.45
C PHE A 86 -20.51 -9.99 -15.95
N ILE A 87 -21.76 -9.72 -16.31
CA ILE A 87 -22.23 -9.64 -17.70
C ILE A 87 -22.02 -8.24 -18.28
N ASN A 88 -22.50 -7.21 -17.58
CA ASN A 88 -22.48 -5.84 -18.05
C ASN A 88 -21.22 -5.17 -17.52
N LYS A 89 -20.23 -4.84 -18.37
CA LYS A 89 -18.98 -4.20 -17.92
C LYS A 89 -19.05 -2.67 -17.97
N ASP A 90 -18.49 -2.02 -16.95
CA ASP A 90 -18.48 -0.56 -16.79
C ASP A 90 -17.76 0.12 -17.96
N LYS A 91 -18.26 1.28 -18.39
CA LYS A 91 -17.69 2.07 -19.47
C LYS A 91 -16.61 3.05 -19.01
N LYS A 92 -16.40 3.24 -17.69
CA LYS A 92 -15.41 4.20 -17.14
C LYS A 92 -14.49 3.63 -16.05
N PRO A 93 -13.78 2.51 -16.27
CA PRO A 93 -12.86 1.96 -15.28
C PRO A 93 -11.68 2.89 -14.94
N PHE A 94 -11.32 3.80 -15.85
CA PHE A 94 -10.01 4.47 -15.84
C PHE A 94 -9.85 5.47 -14.68
N ASP A 95 -10.87 6.26 -14.34
CA ASP A 95 -10.75 7.29 -13.30
C ASP A 95 -10.58 6.68 -11.90
N ARG A 96 -11.31 5.60 -11.61
CA ARG A 96 -11.22 4.87 -10.34
C ARG A 96 -9.84 4.22 -10.18
N VAL A 97 -9.39 3.56 -11.24
CA VAL A 97 -8.05 2.95 -11.29
C VAL A 97 -6.99 4.02 -11.11
N LYS A 98 -7.07 5.15 -11.82
CA LYS A 98 -6.12 6.25 -11.70
C LYS A 98 -6.01 6.77 -10.26
N LYS A 99 -7.14 7.08 -9.60
CA LYS A 99 -7.13 7.56 -8.21
C LYS A 99 -6.47 6.57 -7.25
N ALA A 100 -6.75 5.30 -7.45
CA ALA A 100 -6.19 4.24 -6.65
C ALA A 100 -4.67 4.07 -6.86
N PHE A 101 -4.22 4.16 -8.12
CA PHE A 101 -2.80 4.20 -8.46
C PHE A 101 -2.10 5.44 -7.89
N ASP A 102 -2.70 6.62 -8.01
CA ASP A 102 -2.14 7.87 -7.48
C ASP A 102 -1.90 7.75 -5.96
N HIS A 103 -2.83 7.16 -5.22
CA HIS A 103 -2.69 6.85 -3.79
C HIS A 103 -1.48 5.96 -3.52
N ALA A 104 -1.42 4.78 -4.14
CA ALA A 104 -0.34 3.81 -3.92
C ALA A 104 1.03 4.38 -4.30
N ILE A 105 1.12 5.10 -5.42
CA ILE A 105 2.35 5.77 -5.88
C ILE A 105 2.76 6.88 -4.91
N SER A 106 1.83 7.67 -4.39
CA SER A 106 2.16 8.75 -3.44
C SER A 106 2.85 8.22 -2.17
N ILE A 107 2.35 7.10 -1.64
CA ILE A 107 2.93 6.42 -0.48
C ILE A 107 4.30 5.82 -0.84
N GLY A 108 4.41 5.16 -2.00
CA GLY A 108 5.67 4.59 -2.49
C GLY A 108 6.77 5.64 -2.66
N LEU A 109 6.43 6.79 -3.27
CA LEU A 109 7.35 7.92 -3.45
C LEU A 109 7.79 8.50 -2.10
N LYS A 110 6.87 8.70 -1.15
CA LYS A 110 7.20 9.17 0.20
C LYS A 110 8.16 8.23 0.91
N ARG A 111 7.90 6.92 0.87
CA ARG A 111 8.77 5.90 1.50
C ARG A 111 10.15 5.83 0.83
N GLN A 112 10.20 5.93 -0.50
CA GLN A 112 11.47 5.97 -1.22
C GLN A 112 12.28 7.21 -0.84
N ASP A 113 11.62 8.36 -0.71
CA ASP A 113 12.22 9.62 -0.29
C ASP A 113 12.81 9.51 1.13
N ASP A 114 12.04 8.98 2.07
CA ASP A 114 12.48 8.76 3.46
C ASP A 114 13.65 7.78 3.53
N PHE A 115 13.59 6.66 2.80
CA PHE A 115 14.65 5.66 2.75
C PHE A 115 15.95 6.26 2.19
N HIS A 116 15.87 6.96 1.06
CA HIS A 116 17.05 7.54 0.44
C HIS A 116 17.70 8.62 1.33
N ARG A 117 16.89 9.42 2.03
CA ARG A 117 17.41 10.38 3.02
C ARG A 117 18.12 9.69 4.19
N ALA A 118 17.56 8.60 4.69
CA ALA A 118 18.17 7.82 5.77
C ALA A 118 19.49 7.18 5.32
N GLU A 119 19.53 6.61 4.11
CA GLU A 119 20.73 6.01 3.53
C GLU A 119 21.87 7.03 3.38
N LEU A 120 21.59 8.22 2.84
CA LEU A 120 22.59 9.30 2.73
C LEU A 120 23.14 9.74 4.10
N LEU A 121 22.29 9.75 5.13
CA LEU A 121 22.69 10.08 6.49
C LEU A 121 23.57 8.98 7.09
N ASP A 122 23.15 7.72 6.98
CA ASP A 122 23.89 6.57 7.49
C ASP A 122 25.28 6.46 6.85
N GLU A 123 25.36 6.70 5.54
CA GLU A 123 26.65 6.78 4.85
C GLU A 123 27.51 7.94 5.37
N ALA A 124 26.96 9.14 5.55
CA ALA A 124 27.72 10.29 6.04
C ALA A 124 28.27 10.02 7.45
N VAL A 125 27.46 9.40 8.33
CA VAL A 125 27.87 9.01 9.68
C VAL A 125 28.95 7.93 9.61
N LYS A 126 28.79 6.92 8.77
CA LYS A 126 29.77 5.85 8.59
C LYS A 126 31.11 6.38 8.08
N ASP A 127 31.11 7.26 7.08
CA ASP A 127 32.32 7.81 6.47
C ASP A 127 33.06 8.77 7.41
N SER A 128 32.32 9.48 8.28
CA SER A 128 32.90 10.45 9.21
C SER A 128 33.29 9.86 10.57
N LEU A 129 32.45 9.01 11.15
CA LEU A 129 32.59 8.50 12.52
C LEU A 129 32.84 6.99 12.58
N GLY A 130 32.39 6.22 11.57
CA GLY A 130 32.42 4.75 11.61
C GLY A 130 33.82 4.12 11.56
N SER A 131 34.85 4.87 11.19
CA SER A 131 36.25 4.43 11.17
C SER A 131 37.04 4.80 12.42
N LEU A 132 36.42 5.48 13.39
CA LEU A 132 37.09 5.90 14.61
C LEU A 132 37.31 4.72 15.57
N PRO A 133 38.46 4.64 16.25
CA PRO A 133 38.69 3.63 17.29
C PRO A 133 37.64 3.70 18.40
N GLU A 134 37.29 2.56 18.98
CA GLU A 134 36.47 2.51 20.19
C GLU A 134 37.09 3.36 21.30
N ASN A 135 36.26 4.11 22.02
CA ASN A 135 36.63 5.10 23.05
C ASN A 135 37.29 6.40 22.53
N THR A 136 37.23 6.68 21.23
CA THR A 136 37.62 8.00 20.70
C THR A 136 36.78 9.11 21.32
N ILE A 137 37.43 10.11 21.93
CA ILE A 137 36.75 11.30 22.43
C ILE A 137 36.30 12.15 21.24
N LEU A 138 34.99 12.37 21.11
CA LEU A 138 34.41 13.21 20.07
C LEU A 138 34.75 14.69 20.33
N THR A 139 35.81 15.16 19.69
CA THR A 139 36.21 16.57 19.72
C THR A 139 35.36 17.39 18.75
N LYS A 140 35.36 18.72 18.95
CA LYS A 140 34.69 19.65 18.03
C LYS A 140 35.15 19.48 16.58
N VAL A 141 36.44 19.25 16.34
CA VAL A 141 37.00 19.04 14.99
C VAL A 141 36.40 17.80 14.32
N ILE A 142 36.20 16.72 15.07
CA ILE A 142 35.59 15.48 14.57
C ILE A 142 34.10 15.72 14.26
N LEU A 143 33.39 16.43 15.12
CA LEU A 143 31.99 16.77 14.92
C LEU A 143 31.79 17.72 13.72
N ASP A 144 32.67 18.71 13.54
CA ASP A 144 32.63 19.62 12.41
C ASP A 144 32.89 18.86 11.09
N LYS A 145 33.82 17.88 11.09
CA LYS A 145 34.03 16.99 9.95
C LYS A 145 32.78 16.17 9.62
N ALA A 146 32.13 15.59 10.63
CA ALA A 146 30.91 14.82 10.45
C ALA A 146 29.76 15.66 9.91
N ALA A 147 29.58 16.88 10.44
CA ALA A 147 28.57 17.81 9.95
C ALA A 147 28.80 18.17 8.47
N ASN A 148 30.05 18.44 8.08
CA ASN A 148 30.40 18.70 6.68
C ASN A 148 30.10 17.50 5.78
N GLU A 149 30.36 16.28 6.23
CA GLU A 149 30.09 15.08 5.44
C GLU A 149 28.58 14.85 5.21
N VAL A 150 27.77 15.10 6.24
CA VAL A 150 26.30 15.07 6.13
C VAL A 150 25.82 16.09 5.10
N VAL A 151 26.32 17.33 5.16
CA VAL A 151 25.97 18.38 4.19
C VAL A 151 26.38 17.95 2.77
N ASN A 152 27.61 17.47 2.58
CA ASN A 152 28.11 17.06 1.27
C ASN A 152 27.26 15.96 0.62
N LYS A 153 26.79 14.98 1.39
CA LYS A 153 25.94 13.89 0.87
C LYS A 153 24.48 14.31 0.64
N ILE A 154 23.92 15.15 1.52
CA ILE A 154 22.49 15.52 1.44
C ILE A 154 22.24 16.65 0.42
N MET A 155 23.17 17.59 0.23
CA MET A 155 22.96 18.76 -0.63
C MET A 155 22.59 18.42 -2.09
N PRO A 156 23.22 17.44 -2.78
CA PRO A 156 22.83 17.05 -4.13
C PRO A 156 21.38 16.60 -4.23
N TYR A 157 20.89 15.88 -3.21
CA TYR A 157 19.51 15.44 -3.13
C TYR A 157 18.55 16.64 -2.93
N ILE A 158 18.90 17.59 -2.05
CA ILE A 158 18.09 18.82 -1.84
C ILE A 158 17.98 19.63 -3.13
N PHE A 159 19.10 19.86 -3.83
CA PHE A 159 19.10 20.62 -5.09
C PHE A 159 18.18 19.98 -6.13
N ARG A 160 18.29 18.66 -6.35
CA ARG A 160 17.44 17.92 -7.29
C ARG A 160 15.95 17.97 -6.93
N LYS A 161 15.61 18.06 -5.65
CA LYS A 161 14.21 18.14 -5.19
C LYS A 161 13.63 19.53 -5.43
N ASN A 162 14.43 20.59 -5.23
CA ASN A 162 14.02 21.97 -5.48
C ASN A 162 13.87 22.31 -6.97
N GLU A 163 14.64 21.67 -7.86
CA GLU A 163 14.51 21.86 -9.33
C GLU A 163 13.25 21.21 -9.94
N LYS A 164 12.58 20.31 -9.21
CA LYS A 164 11.39 19.58 -9.67
C LYS A 164 10.07 20.16 -9.15
N GLN A 165 10.11 21.28 -8.40
CA GLN A 165 8.93 22.06 -7.98
C GLN A 165 8.68 23.21 -8.96
#